data_AF-A0A8T5QV50-F1
#
_entry.id   AF-A0A8T5QV50-F1
#
_cell.length_a   1.000
_cell.length_b   1.000
_cell.length_c   1.000
_cell.angle_alpha   90.00
_cell.angle_beta   90.00
_cell.angle_gamma   90.00
#
_symmetry.space_group_name_H-M   'P 1'
#
loop_
_entity.id
_entity.type
_entity.pdbx_description
1 polymer ?
#
loop_
_entity_poly.entity_id
_entity_poly.type
_entity_poly.pdbx_seq_one_letter_code
_entity_poly.pdbx_strand_id
1 'polypeptide(L)'
;MSPMLRGEALPLPAREVDDLRGSLDRTYGDQRVDTPGGPWLVVRVPRRQPDFMGDTEAAAETIPYRDLRGFRGVILLGDAAMMGVATETFRSLLESREAEERRWVATLRVRLPPWDYAIERRPDDRHRRLAFALRVDTESVEDLGEAPFDDIAARLDEIKRASPRMERPLHAYLIAHTDHVRLDGARFFTELESRHKRNQERKARVERRRLEERRAAALEELERLNARTRSPVEEVEVPRAAPDKTPPPVQTQRPDDIMTELRQRFRPSDPATGPTAAPKTTPPLAPPTPPASPSRFTFAERHPETVGTLRQALDAAGYRVKERMLVRGVPVVLAAVRLEGYPTRVLVTMMERLEADEARRLLKTGRGVGADLVLAVVDEVTKEAEKVALATNLKTVARDAVGALRFD
;
A
#
# COMPACT_ATOMS: atom_id res chain seq x y z
N MET A 1 20.91 -17.92 21.43
CA MET A 1 20.85 -19.31 20.93
C MET A 1 20.23 -19.27 19.53
N SER A 2 20.85 -19.93 18.55
CA SER A 2 20.54 -19.73 17.12
C SER A 2 19.26 -20.47 16.69
N PRO A 3 18.22 -19.79 16.18
CA PRO A 3 16.98 -20.41 15.69
C PRO A 3 17.07 -20.97 14.26
N MET A 4 18.27 -20.98 13.66
CA MET A 4 18.49 -21.55 12.34
C MET A 4 18.74 -23.05 12.49
N LEU A 5 18.03 -23.86 11.69
CA LEU A 5 18.40 -25.25 11.42
C LEU A 5 19.72 -25.27 10.62
N ARG A 6 20.84 -24.90 11.25
CA ARG A 6 22.16 -24.95 10.62
C ARG A 6 22.67 -26.39 10.65
N GLY A 7 22.68 -27.04 9.49
CA GLY A 7 23.37 -28.30 9.27
C GLY A 7 22.49 -29.47 8.85
N GLU A 8 21.16 -29.38 8.96
CA GLU A 8 20.28 -30.34 8.29
C GLU A 8 20.24 -29.98 6.79
N ALA A 9 20.61 -30.94 5.94
CA ALA A 9 20.30 -30.83 4.52
C ALA A 9 18.81 -30.57 4.38
N LEU A 10 18.44 -29.49 3.69
CA LEU A 10 17.04 -29.14 3.48
C LEU A 10 16.32 -30.31 2.81
N PRO A 11 15.10 -30.65 3.22
CA PRO A 11 14.49 -31.96 2.99
C PRO A 11 13.97 -32.17 1.56
N LEU A 12 14.28 -31.27 0.62
CA LEU A 12 13.70 -31.26 -0.72
C LEU A 12 14.75 -31.63 -1.78
N PRO A 13 14.45 -32.61 -2.68
CA PRO A 13 15.28 -32.91 -3.84
C PRO A 13 15.41 -31.70 -4.77
N ALA A 14 16.56 -31.57 -5.45
CA ALA A 14 16.85 -30.42 -6.32
C ALA A 14 15.78 -30.18 -7.40
N ARG A 15 15.26 -31.25 -8.02
CA ARG A 15 14.20 -31.18 -9.04
C ARG A 15 12.92 -30.54 -8.48
N GLU A 16 12.50 -30.96 -7.29
CA GLU A 16 11.28 -30.43 -6.66
C GLU A 16 11.45 -28.95 -6.29
N VAL A 17 12.65 -28.57 -5.84
CA VAL A 17 12.98 -27.15 -5.58
C VAL A 17 12.85 -26.31 -6.84
N ASP A 18 13.35 -26.79 -7.98
CA ASP A 18 13.26 -26.07 -9.25
C ASP A 18 11.82 -25.97 -9.77
N ASP A 19 11.03 -27.03 -9.62
CA ASP A 19 9.60 -27.02 -9.94
C ASP A 19 8.86 -25.98 -9.08
N LEU A 20 9.12 -25.93 -7.77
CA LEU A 20 8.55 -24.94 -6.84
C LEU A 20 8.98 -23.50 -7.17
N ARG A 21 10.22 -23.29 -7.63
CA ARG A 21 10.67 -21.95 -8.06
C ARG A 21 9.92 -21.43 -9.27
N GLY A 22 9.51 -22.34 -10.16
CA GLY A 22 8.76 -22.03 -11.38
C GLY A 22 7.26 -21.87 -11.15
N SER A 23 6.68 -22.59 -10.18
CA SER A 23 5.24 -22.57 -9.91
C SER A 23 4.81 -21.49 -8.92
N LEU A 24 5.64 -21.16 -7.93
CA LEU A 24 5.27 -20.21 -6.87
C LEU A 24 5.47 -18.76 -7.29
N ASP A 25 4.53 -17.90 -6.88
CA ASP A 25 4.64 -16.45 -7.04
C ASP A 25 5.90 -15.93 -6.31
N ARG A 26 6.71 -15.12 -7.00
CA ARG A 26 7.93 -14.52 -6.44
C ARG A 26 7.67 -13.58 -5.27
N THR A 27 6.41 -13.23 -5.02
CA THR A 27 5.96 -12.26 -4.04
C THR A 27 5.36 -12.95 -2.82
N TYR A 28 6.10 -13.90 -2.23
CA TYR A 28 5.67 -14.69 -1.06
C TYR A 28 4.54 -15.69 -1.36
N GLY A 29 4.52 -16.27 -2.56
CA GLY A 29 3.67 -17.42 -2.87
C GLY A 29 4.11 -18.63 -2.06
N ASP A 30 3.14 -19.37 -1.51
CA ASP A 30 3.39 -20.49 -0.61
C ASP A 30 2.73 -21.79 -1.09
N GLN A 31 3.32 -22.92 -0.68
CA GLN A 31 2.80 -24.25 -0.94
C GLN A 31 3.23 -25.23 0.15
N ARG A 32 2.28 -26.09 0.53
CA ARG A 32 2.55 -27.25 1.38
C ARG A 32 3.30 -28.33 0.60
N VAL A 33 4.38 -28.83 1.19
CA VAL A 33 5.15 -29.96 0.67
C VAL A 33 5.30 -31.03 1.74
N ASP A 34 4.83 -32.24 1.47
CA ASP A 34 4.92 -33.37 2.39
C ASP A 34 6.27 -34.08 2.19
N THR A 35 7.09 -34.14 3.25
CA THR A 35 8.37 -34.86 3.24
C THR A 35 8.32 -36.07 4.17
N PRO A 36 9.25 -37.04 4.07
CA PRO A 36 9.31 -38.16 5.02
C PRO A 36 9.41 -37.72 6.49
N GLY A 37 9.98 -36.54 6.74
CA GLY A 37 10.11 -35.94 8.07
C GLY A 37 8.91 -35.10 8.52
N GLY A 38 7.81 -35.08 7.77
CA GLY A 38 6.62 -34.27 8.01
C GLY A 38 6.41 -33.15 6.97
N PRO A 39 5.26 -32.45 7.02
CA PRO A 39 4.94 -31.37 6.10
C PRO A 39 5.77 -30.12 6.36
N TRP A 40 6.21 -29.47 5.28
CA TRP A 40 6.89 -28.17 5.28
C TRP A 40 6.07 -27.16 4.49
N LEU A 41 6.07 -25.92 4.95
CA LEU A 41 5.51 -24.81 4.19
C LEU A 41 6.65 -24.18 3.39
N VAL A 42 6.60 -24.26 2.07
CA VAL A 42 7.59 -23.61 1.21
C VAL A 42 7.06 -22.25 0.80
N VAL A 43 7.84 -21.20 1.01
CA VAL A 43 7.45 -19.81 0.73
C VAL A 43 8.48 -19.19 -0.19
N ARG A 44 8.04 -18.74 -1.36
CA ARG A 44 8.89 -18.16 -2.40
C ARG A 44 9.18 -16.69 -2.09
N VAL A 45 10.44 -16.36 -1.85
CA VAL A 45 10.84 -14.98 -1.51
C VAL A 45 11.34 -14.24 -2.76
N PRO A 46 11.17 -12.90 -2.84
CA PRO A 46 11.57 -12.13 -4.02
C PRO A 46 13.10 -11.99 -4.19
N ARG A 47 13.86 -12.35 -3.15
CA ARG A 47 15.32 -12.23 -3.14
C ARG A 47 15.98 -13.50 -3.67
N ARG A 48 17.13 -13.34 -4.33
CA ARG A 48 17.95 -14.49 -4.76
C ARG A 48 18.41 -15.35 -3.59
N GLN A 49 18.75 -14.71 -2.47
CA GLN A 49 19.12 -15.37 -1.22
C GLN A 49 18.17 -14.86 -0.12
N PRO A 50 17.45 -15.75 0.57
CA PRO A 50 16.57 -15.35 1.67
C PRO A 50 17.33 -14.63 2.78
N ASP A 51 16.73 -13.57 3.31
CA ASP A 51 17.15 -12.86 4.51
C ASP A 51 16.30 -13.31 5.69
N PHE A 52 16.92 -13.98 6.66
CA PHE A 52 16.22 -14.62 7.78
C PHE A 52 15.22 -13.69 8.45
N MET A 53 15.64 -12.47 8.83
CA MET A 53 14.74 -11.57 9.55
C MET A 53 13.70 -10.95 8.60
N GLY A 54 14.16 -10.35 7.51
CA GLY A 54 13.28 -9.60 6.61
C GLY A 54 12.25 -10.47 5.90
N ASP A 55 12.66 -11.64 5.41
CA ASP A 55 11.77 -12.51 4.65
C ASP A 55 10.88 -13.37 5.55
N THR A 56 11.30 -13.74 6.76
CA THR A 56 10.39 -14.36 7.75
C THR A 56 9.31 -13.36 8.18
N GLU A 57 9.69 -12.12 8.49
CA GLU A 57 8.72 -11.07 8.81
C GLU A 57 7.74 -10.86 7.65
N ALA A 58 8.22 -10.73 6.42
CA ALA A 58 7.37 -10.49 5.26
C ALA A 58 6.48 -11.70 4.90
N ALA A 59 7.02 -12.92 4.94
CA ALA A 59 6.24 -14.15 4.73
C ALA A 59 5.12 -14.29 5.78
N ALA A 60 5.40 -13.97 7.04
CA ALA A 60 4.38 -13.99 8.08
C ALA A 60 3.29 -12.91 7.91
N GLU A 61 3.40 -11.99 6.93
CA GLU A 61 2.33 -11.04 6.61
C GLU A 61 1.33 -11.62 5.63
N THR A 62 1.79 -12.51 4.74
CA THR A 62 0.97 -13.14 3.71
C THR A 62 0.36 -14.45 4.19
N ILE A 63 1.05 -15.17 5.09
CA ILE A 63 0.65 -16.49 5.57
C ILE A 63 -0.27 -16.37 6.80
N PRO A 64 -1.50 -16.92 6.78
CA PRO A 64 -2.37 -16.98 7.95
C PRO A 64 -1.80 -17.91 9.04
N TYR A 65 -1.93 -17.53 10.31
CA TYR A 65 -1.43 -18.33 11.45
C TYR A 65 -1.98 -19.76 11.49
N ARG A 66 -3.26 -19.92 11.13
CA ARG A 66 -3.91 -21.24 11.07
C ARG A 66 -3.19 -22.20 10.11
N ASP A 67 -2.57 -21.67 9.06
CA ASP A 67 -1.91 -22.43 8.01
C ASP A 67 -0.48 -22.83 8.40
N LEU A 68 -0.02 -22.53 9.63
CA LEU A 68 1.23 -23.06 10.16
C LEU A 68 1.04 -24.24 11.12
N ARG A 69 -0.20 -24.53 11.53
CA ARG A 69 -0.47 -25.68 12.39
C ARG A 69 -0.20 -26.98 11.63
N GLY A 70 0.62 -27.85 12.22
CA GLY A 70 0.97 -29.14 11.65
C GLY A 70 2.22 -29.14 10.79
N PHE A 71 2.78 -27.97 10.45
CA PHE A 71 4.04 -27.87 9.72
C PHE A 71 5.25 -28.03 10.64
N ARG A 72 6.23 -28.83 10.20
CA ARG A 72 7.51 -29.00 10.90
C ARG A 72 8.36 -27.74 10.86
N GLY A 73 8.26 -26.97 9.78
CA GLY A 73 8.97 -25.73 9.58
C GLY A 73 8.54 -25.04 8.30
N VAL A 74 9.16 -23.90 8.05
CA VAL A 74 8.97 -23.10 6.85
C VAL A 74 10.29 -23.06 6.07
N ILE A 75 10.25 -23.27 4.76
CA ILE A 75 11.39 -23.11 3.86
C ILE A 75 11.20 -21.82 3.08
N LEU A 76 12.06 -20.84 3.31
CA LEU A 76 12.15 -19.65 2.48
C LEU A 76 12.96 -20.00 1.23
N LEU A 77 12.34 -19.88 0.06
CA LEU A 77 12.90 -20.29 -1.23
C LEU A 77 13.25 -19.08 -2.10
N GLY A 78 14.54 -18.74 -2.17
CA GLY A 78 15.09 -17.75 -3.09
C GLY A 78 15.53 -18.36 -4.42
N ASP A 79 15.89 -17.52 -5.39
CA ASP A 79 16.34 -17.98 -6.72
C ASP A 79 17.59 -18.85 -6.67
N ALA A 80 18.52 -18.55 -5.75
CA ALA A 80 19.81 -19.20 -5.68
C ALA A 80 19.99 -20.04 -4.41
N ALA A 81 19.27 -19.72 -3.33
CA ALA A 81 19.40 -20.38 -2.05
C ALA A 81 18.04 -20.64 -1.41
N MET A 82 18.01 -21.55 -0.45
CA MET A 82 16.87 -21.83 0.40
C MET A 82 17.29 -21.80 1.86
N MET A 83 16.35 -21.49 2.76
CA MET A 83 16.59 -21.34 4.18
C MET A 83 15.46 -21.96 4.98
N GLY A 84 15.78 -22.91 5.85
CA GLY A 84 14.83 -23.48 6.80
C GLY A 84 14.66 -22.58 8.03
N VAL A 85 13.41 -22.37 8.42
CA VAL A 85 13.01 -21.57 9.58
C VAL A 85 12.10 -22.43 10.45
N ALA A 86 12.39 -22.48 11.75
CA ALA A 86 11.56 -23.22 12.70
C ALA A 86 10.15 -22.62 12.80
N THR A 87 9.13 -23.48 12.89
CA THR A 87 7.73 -23.04 13.02
C THR A 87 7.53 -22.15 14.24
N GLU A 88 8.26 -22.37 15.33
CA GLU A 88 8.22 -21.57 16.55
C GLU A 88 8.57 -20.09 16.30
N THR A 89 9.49 -19.82 15.36
CA THR A 89 9.88 -18.45 15.01
C THR A 89 8.72 -17.72 14.35
N PHE A 90 8.05 -18.36 13.39
CA PHE A 90 6.85 -17.82 12.76
C PHE A 90 5.70 -17.69 13.75
N ARG A 91 5.51 -18.70 14.62
CA ARG A 91 4.46 -18.71 15.63
C ARG A 91 4.56 -17.48 16.54
N SER A 92 5.75 -17.20 17.07
CA SER A 92 5.96 -16.05 17.95
C SER A 92 5.68 -14.72 17.25
N LEU A 93 6.12 -14.57 16.00
CA LEU A 93 5.89 -13.36 15.21
C LEU A 93 4.40 -13.15 14.93
N LEU A 94 3.69 -14.21 14.57
CA LEU A 94 2.27 -14.15 14.27
C LEU A 94 1.42 -13.91 15.51
N GLU A 95 1.76 -14.50 16.66
CA GLU A 95 1.10 -14.22 17.94
C GLU A 95 1.26 -12.75 18.35
N SER A 96 2.47 -12.20 18.23
CA SER A 96 2.71 -10.76 18.48
C SER A 96 1.87 -9.89 17.55
N ARG A 97 1.83 -10.22 16.26
CA ARG A 97 1.03 -9.49 15.26
C ARG A 97 -0.46 -9.57 15.52
N GLU A 98 -0.96 -10.74 15.88
CA GLU A 98 -2.36 -10.95 16.21
C GLU A 98 -2.76 -10.14 17.43
N ALA A 99 -1.89 -10.08 18.46
CA ALA A 99 -2.11 -9.23 19.63
C ALA A 99 -2.11 -7.74 19.27
N GLU A 100 -1.18 -7.28 18.44
CA GLU A 100 -1.14 -5.90 17.94
C GLU A 100 -2.36 -5.56 17.08
N GLU A 101 -2.78 -6.49 16.21
CA GLU A 101 -3.95 -6.36 15.37
C GLU A 101 -5.22 -6.27 16.20
N ARG A 102 -5.40 -7.15 17.20
CA ARG A 102 -6.51 -7.09 18.15
C ARG A 102 -6.59 -5.75 18.87
N ARG A 103 -5.45 -5.21 19.32
CA ARG A 103 -5.40 -3.87 19.96
C ARG A 103 -5.85 -2.76 18.99
N TRP A 104 -5.33 -2.77 17.77
CA TRP A 104 -5.67 -1.75 16.78
C TRP A 104 -7.13 -1.85 16.34
N VAL A 105 -7.63 -3.06 16.11
CA VAL A 105 -9.06 -3.30 15.80
C VAL A 105 -9.96 -2.87 16.95
N ALA A 106 -9.58 -3.10 18.21
CA ALA A 106 -10.34 -2.60 19.36
C ALA A 106 -10.44 -1.06 19.35
N THR A 107 -9.34 -0.36 19.05
CA THR A 107 -9.35 1.10 18.87
C THR A 107 -10.27 1.54 17.72
N LEU A 108 -10.20 0.85 16.58
CA LEU A 108 -11.07 1.10 15.44
C LEU A 108 -12.55 0.87 15.76
N ARG A 109 -12.86 -0.20 16.49
CA ARG A 109 -14.23 -0.57 16.89
C ARG A 109 -14.90 0.52 17.72
N VAL A 110 -14.16 1.18 18.60
CA VAL A 110 -14.64 2.29 19.43
C VAL A 110 -14.80 3.57 18.61
N ARG A 111 -13.88 3.82 17.68
CA ARG A 111 -13.83 5.07 16.92
C ARG A 111 -14.80 5.10 15.74
N LEU A 112 -15.02 3.96 15.08
CA LEU A 112 -15.85 3.86 13.89
C LEU A 112 -17.31 3.59 14.25
N PRO A 113 -18.26 4.46 13.85
CA PRO A 113 -19.68 4.14 13.91
C PRO A 113 -20.01 2.88 13.09
N PRO A 114 -21.10 2.17 13.41
CA PRO A 114 -21.57 1.07 12.56
C PRO A 114 -21.84 1.56 11.12
N TRP A 115 -21.47 0.73 10.15
CA TRP A 115 -21.51 1.02 8.70
C TRP A 115 -20.57 2.12 8.20
N ASP A 116 -19.63 2.56 9.04
CA ASP A 116 -18.58 3.48 8.65
C ASP A 116 -17.27 2.76 8.31
N TYR A 117 -16.38 3.47 7.64
CA TYR A 117 -15.08 2.96 7.23
C TYR A 117 -13.94 3.92 7.55
N ALA A 118 -12.75 3.36 7.72
CA ALA A 118 -11.50 4.12 7.74
C ALA A 118 -10.51 3.54 6.74
N ILE A 119 -9.74 4.45 6.14
CA ILE A 119 -8.56 4.11 5.36
C ILE A 119 -7.39 4.78 6.05
N GLU A 120 -6.60 3.99 6.75
CA GLU A 120 -5.46 4.52 7.50
C GLU A 120 -4.26 3.58 7.48
N ARG A 121 -3.11 4.13 7.83
CA ARG A 121 -1.90 3.36 8.05
C ARG A 121 -1.83 3.02 9.53
N ARG A 122 -1.59 1.75 9.83
CA ARG A 122 -1.36 1.32 11.21
C ARG A 122 -0.19 2.11 11.81
N PRO A 123 -0.32 2.68 13.02
CA PRO A 123 0.74 3.48 13.64
C PRO A 123 2.06 2.72 13.78
N ASP A 124 1.95 1.45 14.19
CA ASP A 124 3.09 0.57 14.49
C ASP A 124 3.53 -0.27 13.30
N ASP A 125 2.86 -0.16 12.16
CA ASP A 125 3.27 -0.88 10.96
C ASP A 125 4.55 -0.26 10.40
N ARG A 126 5.65 -1.02 10.54
CA ARG A 126 6.99 -0.68 10.03
C ARG A 126 6.98 -0.37 8.53
N HIS A 127 6.08 -1.02 7.78
CA HIS A 127 5.92 -0.81 6.35
C HIS A 127 4.90 0.29 6.01
N ARG A 128 4.23 0.84 7.03
CA ARG A 128 3.23 1.92 6.93
C ARG A 128 2.20 1.62 5.86
N ARG A 129 1.76 0.37 5.75
CA ARG A 129 0.85 -0.07 4.70
C ARG A 129 -0.54 0.45 4.98
N LEU A 130 -1.26 0.70 3.89
CA LEU A 130 -2.62 1.18 3.94
C LEU A 130 -3.55 0.00 4.26
N ALA A 131 -4.38 0.16 5.27
CA ALA A 131 -5.42 -0.79 5.61
C ALA A 131 -6.79 -0.13 5.43
N PHE A 132 -7.73 -0.92 4.92
CA PHE A 132 -9.14 -0.57 4.91
C PHE A 132 -9.81 -1.24 6.10
N ALA A 133 -10.52 -0.48 6.91
CA ALA A 133 -11.31 -1.00 8.02
C ALA A 133 -12.76 -0.61 7.82
N LEU A 134 -13.65 -1.58 7.98
CA LEU A 134 -15.08 -1.40 7.91
C LEU A 134 -15.72 -1.91 9.20
N ARG A 135 -16.53 -1.05 9.82
CA ARG A 135 -17.37 -1.44 10.95
C ARG A 135 -18.72 -1.92 10.43
N VAL A 136 -19.11 -3.13 10.81
CA VAL A 136 -20.43 -3.69 10.50
C VAL A 136 -21.30 -3.72 11.75
N ASP A 137 -22.61 -3.51 11.59
CA ASP A 137 -23.57 -3.54 12.68
C ASP A 137 -24.14 -4.95 12.90
N THR A 138 -23.24 -5.90 13.17
CA THR A 138 -23.59 -7.30 13.48
C THR A 138 -22.85 -7.75 14.73
N GLU A 139 -23.39 -8.74 15.43
CA GLU A 139 -22.77 -9.27 16.64
C GLU A 139 -21.45 -9.97 16.31
N SER A 140 -21.48 -10.84 15.30
CA SER A 140 -20.32 -11.53 14.73
C SER A 140 -20.15 -11.21 13.23
N VAL A 141 -18.93 -11.31 12.71
CA VAL A 141 -18.66 -11.27 11.26
C VAL A 141 -19.27 -12.50 10.56
N GLU A 142 -19.44 -13.62 11.26
CA GLU A 142 -20.09 -14.82 10.72
C GLU A 142 -21.58 -14.60 10.41
N ASP A 143 -22.23 -13.68 11.13
CA ASP A 143 -23.64 -13.32 10.92
C ASP A 143 -23.82 -12.33 9.76
N LEU A 144 -22.74 -11.89 9.12
CA LEU A 144 -22.78 -10.86 8.11
C LEU A 144 -23.37 -11.39 6.79
N GLY A 145 -24.59 -10.97 6.49
CA GLY A 145 -25.25 -11.25 5.21
C GLY A 145 -24.66 -10.46 4.03
N GLU A 146 -25.22 -10.68 2.84
CA GLU A 146 -24.72 -10.04 1.61
C GLU A 146 -25.08 -8.55 1.45
N ALA A 147 -26.24 -8.13 1.96
CA ALA A 147 -26.76 -6.76 1.80
C ALA A 147 -25.77 -5.67 2.25
N PRO A 148 -25.11 -5.80 3.43
CA PRO A 148 -23.98 -4.96 3.83
C PRO A 148 -22.92 -4.67 2.75
N PHE A 149 -22.51 -5.70 2.01
CA PHE A 149 -21.50 -5.56 0.97
C PHE A 149 -22.02 -4.81 -0.24
N ASP A 150 -23.32 -4.92 -0.55
CA ASP A 150 -23.93 -4.17 -1.64
C ASP A 150 -24.02 -2.68 -1.32
N ASP A 151 -24.31 -2.32 -0.07
CA ASP A 151 -24.34 -0.94 0.41
C ASP A 151 -22.95 -0.28 0.35
N ILE A 152 -21.91 -1.00 0.80
CA ILE A 152 -20.53 -0.54 0.72
C ILE A 152 -20.05 -0.47 -0.72
N ALA A 153 -20.40 -1.47 -1.54
CA ALA A 153 -20.11 -1.43 -2.96
C ALA A 153 -20.76 -0.20 -3.61
N ALA A 154 -21.98 0.19 -3.23
CA ALA A 154 -22.61 1.41 -3.73
C ALA A 154 -21.83 2.69 -3.36
N ARG A 155 -21.08 2.69 -2.26
CA ARG A 155 -20.21 3.80 -1.82
C ARG A 155 -18.78 3.73 -2.36
N LEU A 156 -18.45 2.74 -3.19
CA LEU A 156 -17.07 2.51 -3.63
C LEU A 156 -16.43 3.73 -4.33
N ASP A 157 -17.19 4.50 -5.11
CA ASP A 157 -16.68 5.71 -5.77
C ASP A 157 -16.40 6.86 -4.78
N GLU A 158 -17.18 6.96 -3.71
CA GLU A 158 -16.92 7.88 -2.58
C GLU A 158 -15.63 7.47 -1.88
N ILE A 159 -15.51 6.18 -1.56
CA ILE A 159 -14.34 5.57 -0.92
C ILE A 159 -13.07 5.83 -1.76
N LYS A 160 -13.10 5.57 -3.07
CA LYS A 160 -12.00 5.82 -4.01
C LYS A 160 -11.61 7.30 -4.09
N ARG A 161 -12.59 8.21 -4.11
CA ARG A 161 -12.35 9.66 -4.15
C ARG A 161 -11.74 10.19 -2.85
N ALA A 162 -12.19 9.69 -1.70
CA ALA A 162 -11.68 10.09 -0.39
C ALA A 162 -10.21 9.68 -0.16
N SER A 163 -9.73 8.66 -0.88
CA SER A 163 -8.34 8.21 -0.81
C SER A 163 -7.76 7.95 -2.20
N PRO A 164 -7.32 9.01 -2.92
CA PRO A 164 -6.71 8.88 -4.26
C PRO A 164 -5.45 8.01 -4.29
N ARG A 165 -4.84 7.77 -3.12
CA ARG A 165 -3.67 6.89 -2.93
C ARG A 165 -4.03 5.43 -2.66
N MET A 166 -5.30 5.04 -2.76
CA MET A 166 -5.71 3.64 -2.74
C MET A 166 -5.33 2.94 -4.05
N GLU A 167 -4.04 2.77 -4.30
CA GLU A 167 -3.65 1.88 -5.40
C GLU A 167 -3.80 0.39 -5.04
N ARG A 168 -3.99 0.06 -3.75
CA ARG A 168 -4.65 -1.16 -3.19
C ARG A 168 -4.29 -1.25 -1.70
N PRO A 169 -5.24 -1.24 -0.75
CA PRO A 169 -4.92 -1.58 0.63
C PRO A 169 -4.44 -3.03 0.68
N LEU A 170 -3.43 -3.32 1.52
CA LEU A 170 -2.91 -4.67 1.64
C LEU A 170 -3.92 -5.59 2.34
N HIS A 171 -4.60 -5.03 3.34
CA HIS A 171 -5.56 -5.75 4.17
C HIS A 171 -6.87 -4.98 4.23
N ALA A 172 -7.96 -5.73 4.23
CA ALA A 172 -9.28 -5.23 4.60
C ALA A 172 -9.71 -5.89 5.92
N TYR A 173 -10.24 -5.10 6.85
CA TYR A 173 -10.71 -5.56 8.14
C TYR A 173 -12.22 -5.39 8.21
N LEU A 174 -12.93 -6.49 8.45
CA LEU A 174 -14.35 -6.47 8.81
C LEU A 174 -14.45 -6.55 10.32
N ILE A 175 -15.06 -5.55 10.95
CA ILE A 175 -15.08 -5.40 12.41
C ILE A 175 -16.53 -5.45 12.89
N ALA A 176 -16.92 -6.57 13.49
CA ALA A 176 -18.22 -6.75 14.16
C ALA A 176 -18.10 -6.47 15.67
N HIS A 177 -19.21 -6.55 16.39
CA HIS A 177 -19.26 -6.15 17.81
C HIS A 177 -18.32 -7.00 18.68
N THR A 178 -18.31 -8.31 18.45
CA THR A 178 -17.54 -9.26 19.28
C THR A 178 -16.23 -9.69 18.64
N ASP A 179 -16.17 -9.78 17.31
CA ASP A 179 -15.04 -10.33 16.58
C ASP A 179 -14.61 -9.44 15.40
N HIS A 180 -13.63 -9.93 14.64
CA HIS A 180 -13.16 -9.30 13.42
C HIS A 180 -12.51 -10.33 12.49
N VAL A 181 -12.52 -10.04 11.19
CA VAL A 181 -11.83 -10.85 10.19
C VAL A 181 -10.91 -9.96 9.36
N ARG A 182 -9.67 -10.44 9.16
CA ARG A 182 -8.72 -9.87 8.21
C ARG A 182 -8.84 -10.58 6.86
N LEU A 183 -9.02 -9.80 5.81
CA LEU A 183 -9.11 -10.24 4.42
C LEU A 183 -7.94 -9.69 3.61
N ASP A 184 -7.63 -10.38 2.51
CA ASP A 184 -6.76 -9.84 1.47
C ASP A 184 -7.42 -8.61 0.85
N GLY A 185 -6.76 -7.45 0.92
CA GLY A 185 -7.33 -6.19 0.48
C GLY A 185 -7.55 -6.14 -1.03
N ALA A 186 -6.65 -6.72 -1.83
CA ALA A 186 -6.78 -6.72 -3.28
C ALA A 186 -7.99 -7.55 -3.75
N ARG A 187 -8.15 -8.76 -3.19
CA ARG A 187 -9.29 -9.64 -3.45
C ARG A 187 -10.60 -9.01 -2.98
N PHE A 188 -10.59 -8.42 -1.79
CA PHE A 188 -11.76 -7.75 -1.22
C PHE A 188 -12.24 -6.60 -2.13
N PHE A 189 -11.34 -5.72 -2.57
CA PHE A 189 -11.70 -4.61 -3.44
C PHE A 189 -12.13 -5.07 -4.85
N THR A 190 -11.50 -6.12 -5.39
CA THR A 190 -11.93 -6.71 -6.67
C THR A 190 -13.38 -7.21 -6.61
N GLU A 191 -13.76 -7.84 -5.50
CA GLU A 191 -15.14 -8.29 -5.30
C GLU A 191 -16.11 -7.10 -5.13
N LEU A 192 -15.72 -6.07 -4.36
CA LEU A 192 -16.54 -4.85 -4.23
C LEU A 192 -16.73 -4.14 -5.58
N GLU A 193 -15.71 -4.06 -6.43
CA GLU A 193 -15.81 -3.51 -7.78
C GLU A 193 -16.77 -4.32 -8.66
N SER A 194 -16.67 -5.65 -8.59
CA SER A 194 -17.58 -6.55 -9.29
C SER A 194 -19.03 -6.36 -8.85
N ARG A 195 -19.27 -6.27 -7.53
CA ARG A 195 -20.60 -5.96 -6.95
C ARG A 195 -21.11 -4.58 -7.36
N HIS A 196 -20.25 -3.56 -7.30
CA HIS A 196 -20.61 -2.20 -7.71
C HIS A 196 -21.08 -2.15 -9.16
N LYS A 197 -20.34 -2.80 -10.07
CA LYS A 197 -20.71 -2.91 -11.49
C LYS A 197 -22.06 -3.60 -11.68
N ARG A 198 -22.27 -4.76 -11.04
CA ARG A 198 -23.57 -5.48 -11.07
C ARG A 198 -24.72 -4.61 -10.56
N ASN A 199 -24.48 -3.83 -9.51
CA ASN A 199 -25.47 -2.92 -8.94
C ASN A 199 -25.80 -1.75 -9.88
N GLN A 200 -24.81 -1.17 -10.56
CA GLN A 200 -25.04 -0.15 -11.59
C GLN A 200 -25.84 -0.71 -12.77
N GLU A 201 -25.49 -1.89 -13.28
CA GLU A 201 -26.21 -2.56 -14.37
C GLU A 201 -27.66 -2.87 -13.99
N ARG A 202 -27.89 -3.35 -12.75
CA ARG A 202 -29.23 -3.58 -12.20
C ARG A 202 -30.05 -2.29 -12.14
N LYS A 203 -29.46 -1.19 -11.64
CA LYS A 203 -30.13 0.13 -11.59
C LYS A 203 -30.49 0.63 -12.99
N ALA A 204 -29.55 0.59 -13.93
CA ALA A 204 -29.77 1.00 -15.32
C ALA A 204 -30.89 0.18 -16.00
N ARG A 205 -30.97 -1.12 -15.73
CA ARG A 205 -32.05 -1.98 -16.24
C ARG A 205 -33.42 -1.59 -15.67
N VAL A 206 -33.49 -1.29 -14.37
CA VAL A 206 -34.75 -0.85 -13.72
C VAL A 206 -35.19 0.51 -14.26
N GLU A 207 -34.26 1.45 -14.43
CA GLU A 207 -34.56 2.77 -15.00
C GLU A 207 -35.02 2.68 -16.45
N ARG A 208 -34.36 1.85 -17.26
CA ARG A 208 -34.77 1.59 -18.64
C ARG A 208 -36.18 1.03 -18.73
N ARG A 209 -36.52 0.04 -17.88
CA ARG A 209 -37.87 -0.51 -17.80
C ARG A 209 -38.90 0.55 -17.41
N ARG A 210 -38.61 1.38 -16.40
CA ARG A 210 -39.50 2.49 -15.98
C ARG A 210 -39.71 3.51 -17.10
N LEU A 211 -38.67 3.79 -17.89
CA LEU A 211 -38.75 4.73 -19.00
C LEU A 211 -39.56 4.16 -20.17
N GLU A 212 -39.42 2.86 -20.45
CA GLU A 212 -40.25 2.14 -21.41
C GLU A 212 -41.73 2.11 -20.98
N GLU A 213 -42.02 1.84 -19.70
CA GLU A 213 -43.38 1.88 -19.14
C GLU A 213 -44.00 3.30 -19.24
N ARG A 214 -43.23 4.34 -18.92
CA ARG A 214 -43.68 5.75 -19.08
C ARG A 214 -43.95 6.12 -20.54
N ARG A 215 -43.10 5.66 -21.47
CA ARG A 215 -43.30 5.89 -22.91
C ARG A 215 -44.55 5.18 -23.42
N ALA A 216 -44.78 3.95 -23.00
CA ALA A 216 -45.98 3.19 -23.35
C ALA A 216 -47.26 3.89 -22.85
N ALA A 217 -47.27 4.34 -21.59
CA ALA A 217 -48.39 5.07 -21.02
C ALA A 217 -48.66 6.40 -21.76
N ALA A 218 -47.61 7.16 -22.10
CA ALA A 218 -47.74 8.40 -22.85
C ALA A 218 -48.28 8.18 -24.28
N LEU A 219 -47.88 7.10 -24.94
CA LEU A 219 -48.43 6.72 -26.25
C LEU A 219 -49.91 6.35 -26.15
N GLU A 220 -50.31 5.58 -25.14
CA GLU A 220 -51.71 5.23 -24.90
C GLU A 220 -52.57 6.48 -24.62
N GLU A 221 -52.07 7.43 -23.83
CA GLU A 221 -52.77 8.70 -23.57
C GLU A 221 -52.93 9.53 -24.86
N LEU A 222 -51.89 9.58 -25.69
CA LEU A 222 -51.91 10.29 -26.97
C LEU A 222 -52.90 9.65 -27.96
N GLU A 223 -52.98 8.31 -28.00
CA GLU A 223 -53.99 7.58 -28.77
C GLU A 223 -55.41 7.89 -28.27
N ARG A 224 -55.63 7.92 -26.94
CA ARG A 224 -56.93 8.29 -26.35
C ARG A 224 -57.33 9.72 -26.69
N LEU A 225 -56.39 10.66 -26.67
CA LEU A 225 -56.65 12.05 -27.07
C LEU A 225 -56.99 12.16 -28.56
N ASN A 226 -56.24 11.48 -29.43
CA ASN A 226 -56.52 11.42 -30.86
C ASN A 226 -57.89 10.79 -31.18
N ALA A 227 -58.28 9.75 -30.43
CA ALA A 227 -59.60 9.15 -30.57
C ALA A 227 -60.73 10.11 -30.17
N ARG A 228 -60.51 11.00 -29.18
CA ARG A 228 -61.47 12.04 -28.78
C ARG A 228 -61.57 13.19 -29.77
N THR A 229 -60.47 13.61 -30.39
CA THR A 229 -60.49 14.67 -31.41
C THR A 229 -61.03 14.20 -32.76
N ARG A 230 -61.04 12.90 -33.02
CA ARG A 230 -61.82 12.29 -34.10
C ARG A 230 -63.31 12.21 -33.72
N SER A 231 -63.95 13.37 -33.55
CA SER A 231 -65.40 13.44 -33.74
C SER A 231 -65.74 13.02 -35.18
N PRO A 232 -66.90 12.37 -35.42
CA PRO A 232 -67.31 12.03 -36.77
C PRO A 232 -67.44 13.34 -37.55
N VAL A 233 -66.56 13.52 -38.53
CA VAL A 233 -66.77 14.52 -39.57
C VAL A 233 -68.05 14.09 -40.26
N GLU A 234 -69.16 14.80 -39.99
CA GLU A 234 -70.31 14.81 -40.87
C GLU A 234 -69.77 15.02 -42.28
N GLU A 235 -70.03 14.05 -43.17
CA GLU A 235 -69.75 14.13 -44.59
C GLU A 235 -70.42 15.39 -45.16
N VAL A 236 -69.68 16.49 -45.17
CA VAL A 236 -70.03 17.65 -46.00
C VAL A 236 -69.52 17.31 -47.39
N GLU A 237 -70.45 17.03 -48.31
CA GLU A 237 -70.19 16.89 -49.75
C GLU A 237 -69.43 18.14 -50.25
N VAL A 238 -68.14 17.98 -50.53
CA VAL A 238 -67.34 19.01 -51.20
C VAL A 238 -67.45 18.79 -52.71
N PRO A 239 -67.91 19.78 -53.50
CA PRO A 239 -68.00 19.65 -54.95
C PRO A 239 -66.61 19.57 -55.58
N ARG A 240 -66.47 18.66 -56.55
CA ARG A 240 -65.30 18.54 -57.43
C ARG A 240 -65.02 19.86 -58.16
N ALA A 241 -63.83 20.42 -57.90
CA ALA A 241 -63.18 21.37 -58.82
C ALA A 241 -61.73 20.92 -59.06
N ALA A 242 -61.33 21.07 -60.31
CA ALA A 242 -60.16 20.52 -60.97
C ALA A 242 -58.83 21.20 -60.55
N PRO A 243 -57.68 20.67 -60.99
CA PRO A 243 -56.39 20.80 -60.35
C PRO A 243 -55.69 22.11 -60.72
N ASP A 244 -54.64 22.44 -59.97
CA ASP A 244 -53.32 22.82 -60.47
C ASP A 244 -52.67 23.86 -59.54
N LYS A 245 -51.58 23.44 -58.87
CA LYS A 245 -50.47 24.24 -58.35
C LYS A 245 -49.58 23.35 -57.47
N THR A 246 -48.52 22.89 -58.11
CA THR A 246 -47.33 22.26 -57.54
C THR A 246 -46.77 23.06 -56.35
N PRO A 247 -46.53 22.44 -55.18
CA PRO A 247 -45.74 23.07 -54.13
C PRO A 247 -44.23 22.93 -54.42
N PRO A 248 -43.40 23.91 -54.01
CA PRO A 248 -41.96 23.87 -54.22
C PRO A 248 -41.28 22.83 -53.31
N PRO A 249 -40.12 22.26 -53.73
CA PRO A 249 -39.42 21.23 -52.97
C PRO A 249 -38.78 21.82 -51.70
N VAL A 250 -39.17 21.28 -50.55
CA VAL A 250 -38.48 21.49 -49.28
C VAL A 250 -37.15 20.72 -49.32
N GLN A 251 -36.04 21.45 -49.28
CA GLN A 251 -34.70 20.88 -49.16
C GLN A 251 -34.55 20.20 -47.79
N THR A 252 -34.67 18.89 -47.75
CA THR A 252 -34.13 18.07 -46.65
C THR A 252 -32.61 18.06 -46.74
N GLN A 253 -31.94 18.76 -45.85
CA GLN A 253 -30.51 18.61 -45.60
C GLN A 253 -30.23 17.15 -45.19
N ARG A 254 -29.25 16.53 -45.85
CA ARG A 254 -28.86 15.14 -45.60
C ARG A 254 -28.09 15.02 -44.28
N PRO A 255 -28.26 13.94 -43.49
CA PRO A 255 -27.53 13.72 -42.24
C PRO A 255 -26.01 13.52 -42.39
N ASP A 256 -25.50 13.33 -43.60
CA ASP A 256 -24.10 12.95 -43.84
C ASP A 256 -23.10 14.13 -43.76
N ASP A 257 -23.58 15.38 -43.84
CA ASP A 257 -22.71 16.57 -43.80
C ASP A 257 -22.24 16.91 -42.36
N ILE A 258 -23.04 16.58 -41.34
CA ILE A 258 -22.70 16.86 -39.93
C ILE A 258 -21.57 15.94 -39.40
N MET A 259 -21.49 14.70 -39.90
CA MET A 259 -20.46 13.75 -39.47
C MET A 259 -19.08 14.03 -40.10
N THR A 260 -19.05 14.73 -41.24
CA THR A 260 -17.81 15.09 -41.93
C THR A 260 -17.16 16.32 -41.28
N GLU A 261 -17.95 17.31 -40.84
CA GLU A 261 -17.44 18.46 -40.07
C GLU A 261 -16.89 18.07 -38.69
N LEU A 262 -17.50 17.09 -38.00
CA LEU A 262 -17.01 16.63 -36.69
C LEU A 262 -15.69 15.86 -36.77
N ARG A 263 -15.42 15.14 -37.89
CA ARG A 263 -14.15 14.41 -38.08
C ARG A 263 -12.97 15.31 -38.41
N GLN A 264 -13.19 16.50 -38.96
CA GLN A 264 -12.13 17.48 -39.20
C GLN A 264 -11.74 18.27 -37.95
N ARG A 265 -12.65 18.42 -36.96
CA ARG A 265 -12.38 19.14 -35.71
C ARG A 265 -11.61 18.34 -34.65
N PHE A 266 -11.53 17.01 -34.76
CA PHE A 266 -10.92 16.13 -33.74
C PHE A 266 -9.82 15.21 -34.29
N ARG A 267 -8.95 15.71 -35.17
CA ARG A 267 -7.70 14.99 -35.51
C ARG A 267 -6.66 15.20 -34.41
N PRO A 268 -6.19 14.14 -33.72
CA PRO A 268 -5.04 14.25 -32.83
C PRO A 268 -3.78 14.55 -33.65
N SER A 269 -2.98 15.50 -33.17
CA SER A 269 -1.70 15.88 -33.77
C SER A 269 -0.66 14.77 -33.56
N ASP A 270 -0.05 14.31 -34.65
CA ASP A 270 1.09 13.38 -34.61
C ASP A 270 2.31 14.05 -33.94
N PRO A 271 3.04 13.34 -33.06
CA PRO A 271 4.29 13.84 -32.52
C PRO A 271 5.42 13.73 -33.57
N ALA A 272 6.14 14.83 -33.73
CA ALA A 272 7.25 15.00 -34.65
C ALA A 272 8.38 13.98 -34.42
N THR A 273 8.76 13.31 -35.51
CA THR A 273 9.97 12.48 -35.65
C THR A 273 11.20 13.39 -35.69
N GLY A 274 12.04 13.34 -34.64
CA GLY A 274 13.37 13.96 -34.64
C GLY A 274 14.43 13.04 -35.28
N PRO A 275 15.46 13.59 -35.95
CA PRO A 275 16.45 12.80 -36.67
C PRO A 275 17.48 12.13 -35.75
N THR A 276 17.71 10.85 -36.01
CA THR A 276 18.71 9.97 -35.40
C THR A 276 20.12 10.40 -35.77
N ALA A 277 20.94 10.78 -34.78
CA ALA A 277 22.39 10.97 -34.95
C ALA A 277 23.15 9.71 -34.50
N ALA A 278 24.04 9.22 -35.36
CA ALA A 278 24.84 8.02 -35.15
C ALA A 278 25.93 8.22 -34.06
N PRO A 279 26.29 7.17 -33.29
CA PRO A 279 27.32 7.27 -32.26
C PRO A 279 28.72 7.17 -32.86
N LYS A 280 29.57 8.17 -32.55
CA LYS A 280 31.02 8.10 -32.74
C LYS A 280 31.65 7.32 -31.57
N THR A 281 32.31 6.23 -31.89
CA THR A 281 33.13 5.41 -30.99
C THR A 281 34.40 6.15 -30.58
N THR A 282 34.61 6.30 -29.27
CA THR A 282 35.88 6.77 -28.67
C THR A 282 36.36 5.70 -27.70
N PRO A 283 37.66 5.32 -27.69
CA PRO A 283 38.17 4.25 -26.82
C PRO A 283 38.19 4.66 -25.34
N PRO A 284 38.08 3.69 -24.40
CA PRO A 284 37.87 3.97 -22.99
C PRO A 284 39.16 4.43 -22.28
N LEU A 285 39.08 5.56 -21.57
CA LEU A 285 40.04 5.94 -20.55
C LEU A 285 39.96 4.95 -19.37
N ALA A 286 41.11 4.55 -18.84
CA ALA A 286 41.20 3.74 -17.63
C ALA A 286 40.48 4.45 -16.46
N PRO A 287 39.73 3.71 -15.62
CA PRO A 287 38.99 4.31 -14.52
C PRO A 287 39.97 4.88 -13.47
N PRO A 288 39.75 6.12 -12.99
CA PRO A 288 40.54 6.66 -11.90
C PRO A 288 40.38 5.78 -10.66
N THR A 289 41.50 5.45 -10.03
CA THR A 289 41.52 4.74 -8.75
C THR A 289 40.67 5.55 -7.74
N PRO A 290 39.62 4.97 -7.13
CA PRO A 290 38.80 5.71 -6.20
C PRO A 290 39.66 6.12 -5.00
N PRO A 291 39.56 7.38 -4.53
CA PRO A 291 40.26 7.80 -3.31
C PRO A 291 39.84 6.88 -2.16
N ALA A 292 40.80 6.48 -1.33
CA ALA A 292 40.55 5.70 -0.12
C ALA A 292 39.45 6.40 0.67
N SER A 293 38.27 5.76 0.75
CA SER A 293 37.12 6.35 1.43
C SER A 293 37.50 6.54 2.90
N PRO A 294 37.55 7.78 3.42
CA PRO A 294 37.82 7.99 4.84
C PRO A 294 36.79 7.19 5.65
N SER A 295 37.24 6.55 6.75
CA SER A 295 36.36 5.79 7.65
C SER A 295 35.10 6.62 7.92
N ARG A 296 33.92 6.06 7.67
CA ARG A 296 32.65 6.80 7.80
C ARG A 296 32.34 7.17 9.27
N PHE A 297 33.19 6.78 10.22
CA PHE A 297 33.10 7.08 11.64
C PHE A 297 34.24 7.97 12.16
N THR A 298 35.05 8.56 11.28
CA THR A 298 36.25 9.34 11.65
C THR A 298 36.02 10.38 12.73
N PHE A 299 34.87 11.06 12.75
CA PHE A 299 34.58 12.05 13.79
C PHE A 299 34.38 11.42 15.17
N ALA A 300 33.61 10.33 15.28
CA ALA A 300 33.44 9.62 16.54
C ALA A 300 34.73 8.93 17.01
N GLU A 301 35.57 8.49 16.08
CA GLU A 301 36.89 7.92 16.38
C GLU A 301 37.87 8.97 16.94
N ARG A 302 37.73 10.25 16.56
CA ARG A 302 38.50 11.37 17.12
C ARG A 302 38.03 11.82 18.50
N HIS A 303 36.81 11.44 18.92
CA HIS A 303 36.18 11.88 20.17
C HIS A 303 35.59 10.73 21.01
N PRO A 304 36.38 9.70 21.38
CA PRO A 304 35.90 8.54 22.12
C PRO A 304 35.33 8.89 23.50
N GLU A 305 35.82 9.94 24.15
CA GLU A 305 35.34 10.44 25.44
C GLU A 305 33.89 10.94 25.37
N THR A 306 33.53 11.57 24.26
CA THR A 306 32.15 12.03 24.02
C THR A 306 31.21 10.85 23.85
N VAL A 307 31.63 9.82 23.10
CA VAL A 307 30.88 8.58 22.91
C VAL A 307 30.65 7.87 24.26
N GLY A 308 31.70 7.77 25.07
CA GLY A 308 31.62 7.19 26.41
C GLY A 308 30.63 7.92 27.32
N THR A 309 30.65 9.26 27.30
CA THR A 309 29.73 10.09 28.08
C THR A 309 28.28 9.90 27.64
N LEU A 310 28.00 9.89 26.33
CA LEU A 310 26.66 9.63 25.78
C LEU A 310 26.15 8.24 26.17
N ARG A 311 27.02 7.23 26.06
CA ARG A 311 26.68 5.87 26.45
C ARG A 311 26.33 5.79 27.93
N GLN A 312 27.14 6.39 28.80
CA GLN A 312 26.87 6.41 30.24
C GLN A 312 25.54 7.10 30.57
N ALA A 313 25.23 8.22 29.90
CA ALA A 313 23.96 8.92 30.08
C ALA A 313 22.75 8.09 29.62
N LEU A 314 22.86 7.39 28.49
CA LEU A 314 21.82 6.49 27.99
C LEU A 314 21.66 5.24 28.88
N ASP A 315 22.75 4.63 29.31
CA ASP A 315 22.72 3.48 30.22
C ASP A 315 22.09 3.87 31.58
N ALA A 316 22.44 5.05 32.12
CA ALA A 316 21.83 5.59 33.35
C ALA A 316 20.32 5.86 33.21
N ALA A 317 19.86 6.20 32.02
CA ALA A 317 18.44 6.38 31.69
C ALA A 317 17.72 5.06 31.32
N GLY A 318 18.36 3.90 31.53
CA GLY A 318 17.77 2.59 31.34
C GLY A 318 17.72 2.09 29.89
N TYR A 319 18.47 2.71 28.98
CA TYR A 319 18.55 2.23 27.61
C TYR A 319 19.52 1.06 27.46
N ARG A 320 19.22 0.14 26.54
CA ARG A 320 20.17 -0.82 25.99
C ARG A 320 20.84 -0.22 24.77
N VAL A 321 22.14 0.02 24.85
CA VAL A 321 22.93 0.71 23.81
C VAL A 321 23.67 -0.28 22.91
N LYS A 322 23.64 -0.03 21.60
CA LYS A 322 24.46 -0.71 20.59
C LYS A 322 25.30 0.31 19.83
N GLU A 323 26.61 0.09 19.80
CA GLU A 323 27.57 1.01 19.18
C GLU A 323 27.82 0.72 17.70
N ARG A 324 28.27 1.76 16.99
CA ARG A 324 28.89 1.74 15.65
C ARG A 324 28.16 0.85 14.65
N MET A 325 27.10 1.41 14.08
CA MET A 325 26.33 0.74 13.03
C MET A 325 26.09 1.65 11.82
N LEU A 326 26.00 1.03 10.65
CA LEU A 326 25.55 1.70 9.44
C LEU A 326 24.05 1.47 9.28
N VAL A 327 23.27 2.55 9.38
CA VAL A 327 21.82 2.49 9.18
C VAL A 327 21.50 3.21 7.88
N ARG A 328 21.14 2.44 6.85
CA ARG A 328 20.83 2.96 5.51
C ARG A 328 21.94 3.86 4.93
N GLY A 329 23.19 3.48 5.18
CA GLY A 329 24.38 4.21 4.72
C GLY A 329 24.78 5.40 5.60
N VAL A 330 24.01 5.73 6.64
CA VAL A 330 24.36 6.77 7.61
C VAL A 330 25.11 6.16 8.79
N PRO A 331 26.29 6.70 9.18
CA PRO A 331 27.01 6.27 10.36
C PRO A 331 26.24 6.68 11.62
N VAL A 332 25.75 5.68 12.35
CA VAL A 332 25.11 5.84 13.66
C VAL A 332 26.11 5.38 14.71
N VAL A 333 26.46 6.30 15.61
CA VAL A 333 27.46 6.06 16.64
C VAL A 333 26.87 5.23 17.76
N LEU A 334 25.64 5.55 18.20
CA LEU A 334 24.90 4.79 19.20
C LEU A 334 23.44 4.62 18.76
N ALA A 335 22.91 3.41 18.89
CA ALA A 335 21.48 3.14 18.81
C ALA A 335 21.02 2.58 20.16
N ALA A 336 20.02 3.20 20.76
CA ALA A 336 19.61 2.92 22.13
C ALA A 336 18.10 2.65 22.20
N VAL A 337 17.70 1.62 22.96
CA VAL A 337 16.29 1.23 23.14
C VAL A 337 15.97 0.99 24.61
N ARG A 338 14.87 1.54 25.12
CA ARG A 338 14.31 1.25 26.46
C ARG A 338 12.90 0.67 26.35
N LEU A 339 12.47 -0.09 27.36
CA LEU A 339 11.17 -0.77 27.37
C LEU A 339 10.02 0.16 27.80
N GLU A 340 10.30 1.10 28.70
CA GLU A 340 9.31 2.02 29.27
C GLU A 340 9.84 3.45 29.25
N GLY A 341 8.93 4.43 29.17
CA GLY A 341 9.27 5.86 29.08
C GLY A 341 9.53 6.35 27.66
N TYR A 342 9.26 7.63 27.40
CA TYR A 342 9.49 8.27 26.09
C TYR A 342 10.74 9.15 26.16
N PRO A 343 11.67 9.12 25.18
CA PRO A 343 11.64 8.33 23.95
C PRO A 343 12.01 6.85 24.16
N THR A 344 11.36 5.92 23.45
CA THR A 344 11.69 4.49 23.57
C THR A 344 12.90 4.11 22.73
N ARG A 345 13.12 4.78 21.58
CA ARG A 345 14.21 4.53 20.64
C ARG A 345 14.95 5.82 20.30
N VAL A 346 16.26 5.83 20.58
CA VAL A 346 17.15 6.97 20.32
C VAL A 346 18.23 6.55 19.33
N LEU A 347 18.44 7.35 18.29
CA LEU A 347 19.62 7.25 17.43
C LEU A 347 20.53 8.43 17.68
N VAL A 348 21.82 8.15 17.88
CA VAL A 348 22.84 9.17 18.06
C VAL A 348 23.84 9.10 16.91
N THR A 349 24.06 10.24 16.28
CA THR A 349 25.13 10.43 15.29
C THR A 349 26.06 11.54 15.77
N MET A 350 27.30 11.52 15.29
CA MET A 350 28.29 12.56 15.56
C MET A 350 28.92 13.04 14.27
N MET A 351 29.03 14.35 14.09
CA MET A 351 29.66 14.97 12.92
C MET A 351 30.23 16.34 13.27
N GLU A 352 31.20 16.79 12.49
CA GLU A 352 31.86 18.08 12.72
C GLU A 352 30.89 19.23 12.46
N ARG A 353 30.19 19.18 11.32
CA ARG A 353 29.23 20.18 10.90
C ARG A 353 27.96 19.49 10.41
N LEU A 354 26.80 20.01 10.78
CA LEU A 354 25.50 19.53 10.32
C LEU A 354 24.91 20.48 9.28
N GLU A 355 24.75 19.98 8.06
CA GLU A 355 24.08 20.68 6.97
C GLU A 355 22.60 20.28 6.81
N ALA A 356 21.84 21.08 6.07
CA ALA A 356 20.39 20.86 5.91
C ALA A 356 20.06 19.52 5.23
N ASP A 357 20.85 19.10 4.24
CA ASP A 357 20.65 17.83 3.56
C ASP A 357 21.02 16.63 4.44
N GLU A 358 22.01 16.77 5.31
CA GLU A 358 22.37 15.77 6.31
C GLU A 358 21.28 15.64 7.38
N ALA A 359 20.75 16.76 7.88
CA ALA A 359 19.61 16.77 8.81
C ALA A 359 18.40 16.04 8.21
N ARG A 360 18.08 16.28 6.93
CA ARG A 360 17.01 15.55 6.21
C ARG A 360 17.30 14.06 6.06
N ARG A 361 18.56 13.69 5.77
CA ARG A 361 18.98 12.28 5.69
C ARG A 361 18.86 11.59 7.04
N LEU A 362 19.29 12.23 8.12
CA LEU A 362 19.17 11.73 9.49
C LEU A 362 17.71 11.50 9.87
N LEU A 363 16.82 12.45 9.57
CA LEU A 363 15.38 12.30 9.80
C LEU A 363 14.76 11.16 8.97
N LYS A 364 15.22 10.98 7.72
CA LYS A 364 14.78 9.86 6.87
C LYS A 364 15.26 8.52 7.44
N THR A 365 16.48 8.47 7.97
CA THR A 365 17.06 7.30 8.61
C THR A 365 16.34 6.98 9.92
N GLY A 366 16.14 7.97 10.79
CA GLY A 366 15.39 7.84 12.04
C GLY A 366 13.98 7.30 11.82
N ARG A 367 13.23 7.92 10.90
CA ARG A 367 11.90 7.42 10.50
C ARG A 367 11.95 5.99 9.94
N GLY A 368 13.03 5.66 9.23
CA GLY A 368 13.24 4.36 8.62
C GLY A 368 13.44 3.21 9.61
N VAL A 369 13.89 3.50 10.83
CA VAL A 369 14.06 2.52 11.91
C VAL A 369 13.10 2.74 13.07
N GLY A 370 12.15 3.67 12.93
CA GLY A 370 11.19 4.02 13.96
C GLY A 370 11.85 4.58 15.22
N ALA A 371 12.85 5.45 15.05
CA ALA A 371 13.42 6.19 16.17
C ALA A 371 12.49 7.33 16.59
N ASP A 372 12.20 7.39 17.89
CA ASP A 372 11.38 8.46 18.48
C ASP A 372 12.17 9.76 18.53
N LEU A 373 13.47 9.65 18.80
CA LEU A 373 14.42 10.75 18.89
C LEU A 373 15.65 10.48 18.02
N VAL A 374 16.04 11.47 17.22
CA VAL A 374 17.34 11.49 16.56
C VAL A 374 18.17 12.58 17.20
N LEU A 375 19.33 12.22 17.72
CA LEU A 375 20.29 13.12 18.36
C LEU A 375 21.51 13.29 17.45
N ALA A 376 21.77 14.52 17.02
CA ALA A 376 22.98 14.88 16.31
C ALA A 376 23.91 15.66 17.25
N VAL A 377 25.05 15.07 17.57
CA VAL A 377 26.10 15.72 18.36
C VAL A 377 27.11 16.33 17.40
N VAL A 378 27.28 17.65 17.49
CA VAL A 378 27.86 18.47 16.43
C VAL A 378 28.76 19.56 17.00
N ASP A 379 29.80 19.96 16.26
CA ASP A 379 30.59 21.16 16.60
C ASP A 379 29.94 22.41 15.99
N GLU A 380 29.43 22.31 14.75
CA GLU A 380 28.76 23.41 14.04
C GLU A 380 27.40 22.99 13.44
N VAL A 381 26.42 23.90 13.44
CA VAL A 381 25.11 23.71 12.79
C VAL A 381 24.82 24.89 11.87
N THR A 382 24.44 24.63 10.63
CA THR A 382 24.01 25.71 9.72
C THR A 382 22.61 26.21 10.07
N LYS A 383 22.30 27.48 9.76
CA LYS A 383 20.98 28.08 10.01
C LYS A 383 19.86 27.29 9.32
N GLU A 384 20.14 26.74 8.14
CA GLU A 384 19.20 25.92 7.39
C GLU A 384 18.97 24.57 8.06
N ALA A 385 20.01 23.94 8.62
CA ALA A 385 19.89 22.70 9.38
C ALA A 385 19.13 22.92 10.70
N GLU A 386 19.37 24.04 11.38
CA GLU A 386 18.67 24.43 12.61
C GLU A 386 17.15 24.59 12.36
N LYS A 387 16.77 25.23 11.25
CA LYS A 387 15.35 25.31 10.84
C LYS A 387 14.72 23.93 10.63
N VAL A 388 15.47 22.97 10.08
CA VAL A 388 14.99 21.59 9.91
C VAL A 388 14.85 20.88 11.26
N ALA A 389 15.82 21.06 12.16
CA ALA A 389 15.79 20.45 13.49
C ALA A 389 14.62 20.97 14.34
N LEU A 390 14.37 22.29 14.36
CA LEU A 390 13.30 22.92 15.14
C LEU A 390 11.89 22.41 14.79
N ALA A 391 11.65 22.05 13.53
CA ALA A 391 10.36 21.59 13.04
C ALA A 391 10.14 20.07 13.20
N THR A 392 11.09 19.34 13.80
CA THR A 392 11.11 17.87 13.77
C THR A 392 11.59 17.25 15.08
N ASN A 393 11.67 15.91 15.13
CA ASN A 393 12.21 15.14 16.25
C ASN A 393 13.74 14.96 16.20
N LEU A 394 14.45 15.80 15.43
CA LEU A 394 15.90 15.89 15.42
C LEU A 394 16.35 16.91 16.47
N LYS A 395 17.10 16.47 17.47
CA LYS A 395 17.75 17.34 18.45
C LYS A 395 19.22 17.48 18.13
N THR A 396 19.70 18.71 18.09
CA THR A 396 21.13 19.05 17.93
C THR A 396 21.72 19.39 19.28
N VAL A 397 22.88 18.84 19.59
CA VAL A 397 23.60 19.10 20.85
C VAL A 397 25.05 19.42 20.52
N ALA A 398 25.55 20.52 21.08
CA ALA A 398 26.95 20.86 20.97
C ALA A 398 27.80 19.79 21.69
N ARG A 399 28.95 19.40 21.11
CA ARG A 399 29.80 18.33 21.66
C ARG A 399 30.17 18.53 23.13
N ASP A 400 30.49 19.76 23.51
CA ASP A 400 30.84 20.17 24.87
C ASP A 400 29.66 20.15 25.85
N ALA A 401 28.42 20.23 25.35
CA ALA A 401 27.19 20.19 26.14
C ALA A 401 26.69 18.76 26.43
N VAL A 402 27.34 17.72 25.90
CA VAL A 402 26.90 16.32 26.02
C VAL A 402 26.74 15.86 27.48
N GLY A 403 27.63 16.30 28.39
CA GLY A 403 27.56 15.92 29.81
C GLY A 403 26.32 16.44 30.56
N ALA A 404 25.67 17.47 30.02
CA ALA A 404 24.44 18.04 30.55
C ALA A 404 23.17 17.32 30.07
N LEU A 405 23.29 16.36 29.13
CA LEU A 405 22.12 15.66 28.61
C LEU A 405 21.45 14.80 29.68
N ARG A 406 20.12 14.85 29.68
CA ARG A 406 19.23 14.04 30.50
C ARG A 406 18.18 13.41 29.58
N PHE A 407 17.88 12.14 29.80
CA PHE A 407 16.95 11.34 29.00
C PHE A 407 15.81 10.88 29.91
N ASP A 408 15.07 11.85 30.42
CA ASP A 408 13.97 11.63 31.37
C ASP A 408 12.73 11.15 30.61
#